data_AF-A0A958EQ52-F1
#
_entry.id   AF-A0A958EQ52-F1
#
_cell.length_a   1.000
_cell.length_b   1.000
_cell.length_c   1.000
_cell.angle_alpha   90.00
_cell.angle_beta   90.00
_cell.angle_gamma   90.00
#
_symmetry.space_group_name_H-M   'P 1'
#
loop_
_entity.id
_entity.type
_entity.pdbx_description
1 polymer ?
#
loop_
_entity_poly.entity_id
_entity_poly.type
_entity_poly.pdbx_seq_one_letter_code
_entity_poly.pdbx_strand_id
1 'polypeptide(L)'
;YNQPSFRSDIKLKQELLKPLVGEYQYGDDFFFPGVTKNLFILDGILYGQGRTTTALIPQSNNEFLDRMNWAIITFNKDNSGKVIGYDWKYDGRIWKTKKISN
;
A
#
# COMPACT_ATOMS: atom_id res chain seq x y z
N TYR A 1 -17.15 -6.61 15.18
CA TYR A 1 -16.05 -6.72 14.22
C TYR A 1 -16.62 -6.85 12.83
N ASN A 2 -16.63 -5.77 12.04
CA ASN A 2 -17.05 -5.82 10.64
C ASN A 2 -15.81 -6.10 9.78
N GLN A 3 -15.65 -7.34 9.32
CA GLN A 3 -14.64 -7.64 8.30
C GLN A 3 -15.05 -6.94 6.99
N PRO A 4 -14.12 -6.27 6.29
CA PRO A 4 -14.37 -5.79 4.93
C PRO A 4 -14.80 -6.95 4.04
N SER A 5 -15.77 -6.74 3.16
CA SER A 5 -16.17 -7.75 2.18
C SER A 5 -15.04 -8.00 1.17
N PHE A 6 -14.42 -9.17 1.25
CA PHE A 6 -13.34 -9.60 0.36
C PHE A 6 -13.81 -9.69 -1.09
N ARG A 7 -13.05 -9.09 -2.02
CA ARG A 7 -13.17 -9.37 -3.45
C ARG A 7 -11.97 -10.26 -3.83
N SER A 8 -12.24 -11.30 -4.62
CA SER A 8 -11.30 -12.34 -5.05
C SER A 8 -9.89 -11.84 -5.33
N ASP A 9 -8.86 -12.57 -4.91
CA ASP A 9 -7.44 -12.31 -5.19
C ASP A 9 -7.21 -12.11 -6.70
N ILE A 10 -7.07 -10.85 -7.15
CA ILE A 10 -6.90 -10.56 -8.58
C ILE A 10 -5.41 -10.60 -8.89
N LYS A 11 -4.98 -11.47 -9.81
CA LYS A 11 -3.58 -11.44 -10.27
C LYS A 11 -3.30 -10.19 -11.11
N LEU A 12 -2.68 -9.16 -10.51
CA LEU A 12 -2.27 -7.97 -11.24
C LEU A 12 -1.08 -8.25 -12.17
N LYS A 13 -1.11 -7.64 -13.35
CA LYS A 13 0.04 -7.63 -14.26
C LYS A 13 1.21 -6.87 -13.62
N GLN A 14 2.44 -7.35 -13.80
CA GLN A 14 3.64 -6.70 -13.25
C GLN A 14 3.78 -5.23 -13.66
N GLU A 15 3.33 -4.86 -14.85
CA GLU A 15 3.32 -3.48 -15.35
C GLU A 15 2.51 -2.52 -14.46
N LEU A 16 1.48 -3.03 -13.79
CA LEU A 16 0.67 -2.26 -12.84
C LEU A 16 1.31 -2.16 -11.45
N LEU A 17 2.21 -3.09 -11.11
CA LEU A 17 2.93 -3.11 -9.83
C LEU A 17 4.17 -2.23 -9.84
N LYS A 18 4.91 -2.17 -10.96
CA LYS A 18 6.16 -1.41 -11.07
C LYS A 18 6.03 0.06 -10.62
N PRO A 19 4.98 0.82 -10.98
CA PRO A 19 4.84 2.20 -10.54
C PRO A 19 4.63 2.37 -9.01
N LEU A 20 4.20 1.29 -8.34
CA LEU A 20 3.93 1.25 -6.90
C LEU A 20 5.18 1.01 -6.06
N VAL A 21 6.28 0.58 -6.68
CA VAL A 21 7.57 0.33 -6.00
C VAL A 21 8.22 1.66 -5.60
N GLY A 22 8.83 1.68 -4.42
CA GLY A 22 9.55 2.85 -3.90
C GLY A 22 9.33 3.04 -2.41
N GLU A 23 9.89 4.12 -1.88
CA GLU A 23 9.79 4.43 -0.45
C GLU A 23 8.65 5.41 -0.17
N TYR A 24 7.87 5.11 0.87
CA TYR A 24 6.71 5.86 1.30
C TYR A 24 6.87 6.29 2.74
N GLN A 25 6.63 7.56 3.04
CA GLN A 25 6.69 8.12 4.38
C GLN A 25 5.28 8.37 4.90
N TYR A 26 5.00 7.92 6.13
CA TYR A 26 3.76 8.25 6.83
C TYR A 26 3.79 9.66 7.41
N GLY A 27 2.62 10.29 7.52
CA GLY A 27 2.48 11.60 8.17
C GLY A 27 2.77 11.57 9.68
N ASP A 28 2.83 12.76 10.28
CA ASP A 28 3.07 12.95 11.71
C ASP A 28 1.89 12.47 12.60
N ASP A 29 0.74 12.20 11.97
CA ASP A 29 -0.48 11.67 12.59
C ASP A 29 -0.47 10.13 12.73
N PHE A 30 0.58 9.46 12.24
CA PHE A 30 0.74 8.02 12.38
C PHE A 30 1.27 7.60 13.76
N PHE A 31 1.05 6.34 14.15
CA PHE A 31 1.51 5.79 15.43
C PHE A 31 3.02 5.94 15.66
N PHE A 32 3.79 5.93 14.56
CA PHE A 32 5.21 6.24 14.53
C PHE A 32 5.43 7.37 13.51
N PRO A 33 5.42 8.65 13.95
CA PRO A 33 5.53 9.80 13.06
C PRO A 33 6.73 9.69 12.11
N GLY A 34 6.50 9.96 10.82
CA GLY A 34 7.56 10.00 9.82
C GLY A 34 8.20 8.66 9.44
N VAL A 35 7.69 7.52 9.93
CA VAL A 35 8.21 6.19 9.58
C VAL A 35 8.07 5.94 8.08
N THR A 36 9.07 5.27 7.50
CA THR A 36 9.05 4.89 6.09
C THR A 36 8.71 3.42 5.90
N LYS A 37 8.11 3.12 4.74
CA LYS A 37 7.82 1.77 4.26
C LYS A 37 8.31 1.68 2.82
N ASN A 38 9.21 0.74 2.56
CA ASN A 38 9.71 0.47 1.22
C ASN A 38 8.85 -0.59 0.54
N LEU A 39 8.29 -0.28 -0.63
CA LEU A 39 7.53 -1.23 -1.43
C LEU A 39 8.41 -1.81 -2.54
N PHE A 40 8.43 -3.13 -2.68
CA PHE A 40 9.25 -3.83 -3.67
C PHE A 40 8.52 -5.07 -4.23
N ILE A 41 8.96 -5.56 -5.38
CA ILE A 41 8.38 -6.76 -6.01
C ILE A 41 9.32 -7.94 -5.81
N LEU A 42 8.79 -9.05 -5.31
CA LEU A 42 9.48 -10.34 -5.24
C LEU A 42 8.53 -11.41 -5.79
N ASP A 43 9.00 -12.21 -6.74
CA ASP A 43 8.22 -13.28 -7.40
C ASP A 43 6.85 -12.84 -7.94
N GLY A 44 6.77 -11.59 -8.43
CA GLY A 44 5.54 -11.01 -8.98
C GLY A 44 4.51 -10.57 -7.94
N ILE A 45 4.87 -10.57 -6.66
CA ILE A 45 4.05 -10.10 -5.54
C ILE A 45 4.63 -8.78 -5.03
N LEU A 46 3.76 -7.82 -4.72
CA LEU A 46 4.17 -6.57 -4.08
C LEU A 46 4.29 -6.80 -2.57
N TYR A 47 5.45 -6.46 -2.01
CA TYR A 47 5.73 -6.50 -0.59
C TYR A 47 5.96 -5.10 -0.05
N GLY A 48 5.63 -4.89 1.22
CA GLY A 48 6.04 -3.71 1.96
C GLY A 48 6.97 -4.06 3.11
N GLN A 49 8.15 -3.46 3.13
CA GLN A 49 9.13 -3.52 4.21
C GLN A 49 9.00 -2.29 5.10
N GLY A 50 8.56 -2.50 6.35
CA GLY A 50 8.73 -1.54 7.43
C GLY A 50 9.50 -2.21 8.57
N ARG A 51 8.95 -2.18 9.79
CA ARG A 51 9.45 -3.00 10.91
C ARG A 51 9.34 -4.51 10.63
N THR A 52 8.36 -4.90 9.81
CA THR A 52 8.14 -6.25 9.31
C THR A 52 7.89 -6.21 7.80
N THR A 53 8.07 -7.35 7.15
CA THR A 53 7.73 -7.54 5.74
C THR A 53 6.32 -8.11 5.63
N THR A 54 5.48 -7.50 4.80
CA THR A 54 4.10 -7.95 4.57
C THR A 54 3.81 -8.03 3.07
N ALA A 55 3.14 -9.10 2.64
CA ALA A 55 2.64 -9.21 1.28
C ALA A 55 1.39 -8.34 1.12
N LEU A 56 1.36 -7.57 0.04
CA LEU A 56 0.21 -6.74 -0.34
C LEU A 56 -0.61 -7.49 -1.37
N ILE A 57 -1.81 -7.92 -0.96
CA ILE A 57 -2.67 -8.76 -1.79
C ILE A 57 -3.59 -7.86 -2.63
N PRO A 58 -3.48 -7.86 -3.97
CA PRO A 58 -4.31 -7.02 -4.82
C PRO A 58 -5.80 -7.36 -4.70
N GLN A 59 -6.60 -6.32 -4.49
CA GLN A 59 -8.07 -6.37 -4.50
C GLN A 59 -8.65 -5.69 -5.75
N SER A 60 -7.89 -4.74 -6.33
CA SER A 60 -8.21 -4.04 -7.58
C SER A 60 -6.92 -3.48 -8.22
N ASN A 61 -7.03 -2.66 -9.26
CA ASN A 61 -5.87 -1.99 -9.88
C ASN A 61 -5.14 -0.99 -8.97
N ASN A 62 -5.80 -0.48 -7.92
CA ASN A 62 -5.24 0.52 -7.02
C ASN A 62 -5.46 0.20 -5.53
N GLU A 63 -6.12 -0.91 -5.22
CA GLU A 63 -6.43 -1.33 -3.86
C GLU A 63 -5.76 -2.66 -3.51
N PHE A 64 -5.14 -2.71 -2.33
CA PHE A 64 -4.42 -3.86 -1.83
C PHE A 64 -4.76 -4.11 -0.36
N LEU A 65 -4.81 -5.37 0.04
CA LEU A 65 -4.89 -5.80 1.42
C LEU A 65 -3.47 -5.96 1.98
N ASP A 66 -3.14 -5.22 3.03
CA ASP A 66 -1.99 -5.50 3.89
C ASP A 66 -2.38 -6.65 4.83
N ARG A 67 -2.00 -7.87 4.45
CA ARG A 67 -2.46 -9.11 5.11
C ARG A 67 -2.05 -9.19 6.57
N MET A 68 -0.89 -8.64 6.95
CA MET A 68 -0.41 -8.67 8.33
C MET A 68 -1.29 -7.84 9.26
N ASN A 69 -1.75 -6.68 8.78
CA ASN A 69 -2.50 -5.73 9.59
C ASN A 69 -4.01 -5.73 9.30
N TRP A 70 -4.45 -6.54 8.33
CA TRP A 70 -5.83 -6.51 7.80
C TRP A 70 -6.29 -5.09 7.41
N ALA A 71 -5.36 -4.31 6.87
CA ALA A 71 -5.59 -2.94 6.46
C ALA A 71 -5.73 -2.83 4.95
N ILE A 72 -6.51 -1.86 4.49
CA ILE A 72 -6.67 -1.59 3.06
C ILE A 72 -5.73 -0.46 2.65
N ILE A 73 -4.95 -0.69 1.61
CA ILE A 73 -4.07 0.28 0.97
C ILE A 73 -4.74 0.74 -0.33
N THR A 74 -4.94 2.04 -0.48
CA THR A 74 -5.41 2.63 -1.73
C THR A 74 -4.36 3.59 -2.27
N PHE A 75 -3.81 3.30 -3.45
CA PHE A 75 -2.78 4.13 -4.07
C PHE A 75 -3.37 5.39 -4.70
N ASN A 76 -2.73 6.52 -4.41
CA ASN A 76 -3.09 7.84 -4.92
C ASN A 76 -2.14 8.23 -6.06
N LYS A 77 -2.70 8.82 -7.11
CA LYS A 77 -1.95 9.29 -8.29
C LYS A 77 -2.21 10.77 -8.53
N ASP A 78 -1.23 11.48 -9.08
CA ASP A 78 -1.43 12.84 -9.57
C ASP A 78 -2.11 12.86 -10.96
N ASN A 79 -2.31 14.07 -11.51
CA ASN A 79 -2.95 14.28 -12.81
C ASN A 79 -2.17 13.67 -13.99
N SER A 80 -0.89 13.33 -13.80
CA SER A 80 -0.06 12.65 -14.81
C SER A 80 -0.14 11.12 -14.70
N GLY A 81 -0.86 10.60 -13.71
CA GLY A 81 -0.95 9.17 -13.41
C GLY A 81 0.22 8.62 -12.60
N LYS A 82 1.13 9.50 -12.12
CA LYS A 82 2.24 9.10 -11.26
C LYS A 82 1.76 8.85 -9.84
N VAL A 83 2.20 7.76 -9.24
CA VAL A 83 1.90 7.42 -7.83
C VAL A 83 2.61 8.40 -6.91
N ILE A 84 1.84 9.08 -6.06
CA ILE A 84 2.34 10.10 -5.11
C ILE A 84 2.27 9.65 -3.65
N GLY A 85 1.60 8.53 -3.38
CA GLY A 85 1.39 8.01 -2.03
C GLY A 85 0.31 6.95 -2.01
N TYR A 86 -0.07 6.53 -0.82
CA TYR A 86 -1.24 5.69 -0.57
C TYR A 86 -1.90 6.05 0.75
N ASP A 87 -3.19 5.76 0.82
CA ASP A 87 -3.97 5.80 2.05
C ASP A 87 -3.96 4.41 2.68
N TRP A 88 -3.61 4.31 3.96
CA TRP A 88 -3.64 3.08 4.75
C TRP A 88 -4.83 3.15 5.69
N LYS A 89 -5.84 2.31 5.45
CA LYS A 89 -7.09 2.28 6.21
C LYS A 89 -7.11 1.10 7.17
N TYR A 90 -7.15 1.39 8.46
CA TYR A 90 -7.21 0.39 9.53
C TYR A 90 -8.16 0.88 10.63
N ASP A 91 -9.02 0.00 11.12
CA ASP A 91 -9.98 0.28 12.19
C ASP A 91 -10.79 1.59 11.99
N GLY A 92 -11.27 1.80 10.75
CA GLY A 92 -12.07 2.99 10.38
C GLY A 92 -11.29 4.30 10.26
N ARG A 93 -9.99 4.31 10.57
CA ARG A 93 -9.10 5.47 10.40
C ARG A 93 -8.28 5.34 9.11
N ILE A 94 -7.85 6.48 8.58
CA ILE A 94 -7.04 6.56 7.38
C ILE A 94 -5.76 7.33 7.72
N TRP A 95 -4.61 6.73 7.43
CA TRP A 95 -3.31 7.37 7.53
C TRP A 95 -2.73 7.54 6.14
N LYS A 96 -2.24 8.74 5.86
CA LYS A 96 -1.74 9.09 4.54
C LYS A 96 -0.24 8.88 4.47
N THR A 97 0.22 8.53 3.28
CA THR A 97 1.64 8.48 2.96
C THR A 97 2.00 9.35 1.78
N LYS A 98 3.27 9.74 1.72
CA LYS A 98 3.88 10.40 0.57
C LYS A 98 4.99 9.51 0.01
N LYS A 99 5.00 9.31 -1.30
CA LYS A 99 6.10 8.65 -1.99
C LYS A 99 7.30 9.60 -2.02
N ILE A 100 8.44 9.16 -1.47
CA ILE A 100 9.66 9.96 -1.32
C ILE A 100 10.81 9.45 -2.18
N SER A 101 10.77 8.19 -2.63
CA SER A 101 11.77 7.61 -3.54
C SER A 101 11.13 6.57 -4.47
N ASN A 102 11.81 6.24 -5.56
CA ASN A 102 11.47 5.15 -6.49
C ASN A 102 12.46 4.00 -6.35
#